data_AF-A0A9C9SBC6-F1
#
_entry.id   AF-A0A9C9SBC6-F1
#
_cell.length_a   1.000
_cell.length_b   1.000
_cell.length_c   1.000
_cell.angle_alpha   90.00
_cell.angle_beta   90.00
_cell.angle_gamma   90.00
#
_symmetry.space_group_name_H-M   'P 1'
#
loop_
_entity.id
_entity.type
_entity.pdbx_description
1 polymer ?
#
loop_
_entity_poly.entity_id
_entity_poly.type
_entity_poly.pdbx_seq_one_letter_code
_entity_poly.pdbx_strand_id
1 'polypeptide(L)'
;MADKIKLSLAALILLGAVAAFYVLGEYPLLYRVLGLLAAAGLSALVALQSEAGRNARDFLRGSMVEIRKVVWPTRKETTQTTLIVIIMVIIMGILLWLLDMFLLWAVRLLTGQGA
;
A
#
# COMPACT_ATOMS: atom_id res chain seq x y z
N MET A 1 24.69 21.04 2.75
CA MET A 1 25.81 20.14 3.15
C MET A 1 25.55 19.47 4.51
N ALA A 2 25.05 20.21 5.50
CA ALA A 2 24.71 19.66 6.82
C ALA A 2 23.72 18.47 6.80
N ASP A 3 22.80 18.43 5.84
CA ASP A 3 21.81 17.33 5.73
C ASP A 3 22.45 15.99 5.33
N LYS A 4 23.30 16.02 4.31
CA LYS A 4 24.11 14.86 3.88
C LYS A 4 25.00 14.35 5.02
N ILE A 5 25.49 15.25 5.87
CA ILE A 5 26.30 14.89 7.06
C ILE A 5 25.45 14.16 8.11
N LYS A 6 24.23 14.63 8.40
CA LYS A 6 23.33 13.96 9.36
C LYS A 6 22.92 12.57 8.88
N LEU A 7 22.63 12.42 7.59
CA LEU A 7 22.23 11.13 7.02
C LEU A 7 23.40 10.15 6.92
N SER A 8 24.60 10.61 6.53
CA SER A 8 25.80 9.76 6.55
C SER A 8 26.19 9.36 7.98
N LEU A 9 26.05 10.26 8.96
CA LEU A 9 26.24 9.94 10.37
C LEU A 9 25.25 8.89 10.86
N ALA A 10 23.96 9.03 10.53
CA ALA A 10 22.95 8.02 10.87
C ALA A 10 23.28 6.65 10.24
N ALA A 11 23.68 6.62 8.96
CA ALA A 11 24.11 5.39 8.30
C ALA A 11 25.33 4.75 8.98
N LEU A 12 26.32 5.55 9.38
CA LEU A 12 27.49 5.06 10.12
C LEU A 12 27.11 4.50 11.50
N ILE A 13 26.22 5.16 12.23
CA ILE A 13 25.71 4.67 13.52
C ILE A 13 25.01 3.33 13.34
N LEU A 14 24.18 3.19 12.31
CA LEU A 14 23.42 1.96 12.06
C LEU A 14 24.35 0.81 11.63
N LEU A 15 25.28 1.06 10.70
CA LEU A 15 26.28 0.08 10.29
C LEU A 15 27.19 -0.33 11.44
N GLY A 16 27.62 0.64 12.26
CA GLY A 16 28.39 0.40 13.47
C GLY A 16 27.63 -0.44 14.50
N ALA A 17 26.32 -0.21 14.66
CA ALA A 17 25.46 -0.99 15.55
C ALA A 17 25.33 -2.45 15.08
N VAL A 18 25.18 -2.67 13.77
CA VAL A 18 25.12 -4.02 13.19
C VAL A 18 26.48 -4.73 13.32
N ALA A 19 27.59 -4.05 13.05
CA ALA A 19 28.92 -4.61 13.24
C ALA A 19 29.18 -4.95 14.72
N ALA A 20 28.85 -4.04 15.65
CA ALA A 20 28.95 -4.28 17.08
C ALA A 20 28.08 -5.47 17.52
N PHE A 21 26.89 -5.66 16.94
CA PHE A 21 26.07 -6.82 17.21
C PHE A 21 26.80 -8.13 16.87
N TYR A 22 27.54 -8.21 15.77
CA TYR A 22 28.31 -9.41 15.40
C TYR A 22 29.60 -9.59 16.21
N VAL A 23 30.32 -8.51 16.51
CA VAL A 23 31.59 -8.55 17.25
C VAL A 23 31.37 -8.89 18.73
N LEU A 24 30.29 -8.41 19.36
CA LEU A 24 29.92 -8.76 20.74
C LEU A 24 29.27 -10.15 20.84
N GLY A 25 29.62 -11.07 19.92
CA GLY A 25 29.07 -12.42 19.80
C GLY A 25 29.13 -13.26 21.09
N GLU A 26 30.13 -12.97 21.93
CA GLU A 26 30.41 -13.67 23.19
C GLU A 26 29.48 -13.27 24.35
N TYR A 27 28.76 -12.14 24.24
CA TYR A 27 27.82 -11.70 25.26
C TYR A 27 26.41 -12.29 25.08
N PRO A 28 25.60 -12.37 26.15
CA PRO A 28 24.23 -12.85 26.08
C PRO A 28 23.39 -12.05 25.07
N LEU A 29 22.48 -12.73 24.36
CA LEU A 29 21.63 -12.16 23.31
C LEU A 29 20.89 -10.90 23.74
N LEU A 30 20.41 -10.86 24.99
CA LEU A 30 19.65 -9.75 25.54
C LEU A 30 20.41 -8.41 25.44
N TYR A 31 21.68 -8.39 25.84
CA TYR A 31 22.48 -7.16 25.84
C TYR A 31 22.77 -6.67 24.42
N ARG A 32 23.00 -7.59 23.48
CA ARG A 32 23.27 -7.27 22.07
C ARG A 32 22.04 -6.68 21.39
N VAL A 33 20.86 -7.27 21.61
CA VAL A 33 19.60 -6.78 21.04
C VAL A 33 19.23 -5.42 21.64
N LEU A 34 19.37 -5.23 22.96
CA LEU A 34 19.11 -3.95 23.60
C LEU A 34 20.05 -2.85 23.07
N GLY A 35 21.35 -3.14 22.94
CA GLY A 35 22.32 -2.21 22.36
C GLY A 35 22.00 -1.85 20.90
N LEU A 36 21.63 -2.84 20.09
CA LEU A 36 21.23 -2.64 18.69
C LEU A 36 19.98 -1.76 18.60
N LEU A 37 18.94 -2.04 19.41
CA LEU A 37 17.70 -1.26 19.42
C LEU A 37 17.95 0.19 19.88
N ALA A 38 18.79 0.39 20.90
CA ALA A 38 19.16 1.72 21.36
C ALA A 38 19.91 2.50 20.27
N ALA A 39 20.90 1.90 19.63
CA ALA A 39 21.66 2.53 18.54
C ALA A 39 20.80 2.77 17.29
N ALA A 40 19.90 1.85 16.95
CA ALA A 40 18.92 2.04 15.87
C ALA A 40 17.96 3.19 16.18
N GLY A 41 17.51 3.31 17.43
CA GLY A 41 16.72 4.44 17.92
C GLY A 41 17.46 5.76 17.77
N LEU A 42 18.72 5.84 18.20
CA LEU A 42 19.56 7.04 18.03
C LEU A 42 19.77 7.39 16.56
N SER A 43 20.06 6.40 15.71
CA SER A 43 20.17 6.59 14.27
C SER A 43 18.88 7.15 13.66
N ALA A 44 17.73 6.59 14.04
CA ALA A 44 16.43 7.08 13.60
C ALA A 44 16.16 8.51 14.08
N LEU A 45 16.50 8.86 15.32
CA LEU A 45 16.36 10.23 15.83
C LEU A 45 17.22 11.23 15.06
N VAL A 46 18.45 10.87 14.70
CA VAL A 46 19.34 11.69 13.86
C VAL A 46 18.76 11.82 12.44
N ALA A 47 18.27 10.72 11.85
CA ALA A 47 17.67 10.70 10.53
C ALA A 47 16.38 11.53 10.46
N LEU A 48 15.56 11.53 11.52
CA LEU A 48 14.32 12.32 11.59
C LEU A 48 14.56 13.82 11.78
N GLN A 49 15.76 14.23 12.23
CA GLN A 49 16.17 15.64 12.31
C GLN A 49 16.77 16.19 11.00
N SER A 50 16.89 15.34 9.97
CA SER A 50 17.29 15.71 8.61
C SER A 50 16.15 16.44 7.88
N GLU A 51 16.47 17.16 6.80
CA GLU A 51 15.50 17.80 5.91
C GLU A 51 14.55 16.75 5.31
N ALA A 52 15.07 15.59 4.91
CA ALA A 52 14.25 14.47 4.43
C ALA A 52 13.26 13.97 5.50
N GLY A 53 13.71 13.86 6.75
CA GLY A 53 12.86 13.48 7.89
C GLY A 53 11.77 14.51 8.21
N ARG A 54 12.09 15.80 8.07
CA ARG A 54 11.12 16.89 8.26
C ARG A 54 10.08 16.91 7.15
N ASN A 55 10.52 16.79 5.89
CA ASN A 55 9.63 16.71 4.73
C ASN A 55 8.67 15.53 4.82
N ALA A 56 9.15 14.37 5.27
CA ALA A 56 8.28 13.20 5.50
C ALA A 56 7.23 13.46 6.59
N ARG A 57 7.60 14.12 7.69
CA ARG A 57 6.66 14.50 8.76
C ARG A 57 5.63 15.50 8.28
N ASP A 58 6.05 16.49 7.51
CA ASP A 58 5.16 17.51 6.95
C ASP A 58 4.23 16.92 5.88
N PHE A 59 4.71 15.98 5.07
CA PHE A 59 3.90 15.20 4.15
C PHE A 59 2.83 14.40 4.90
N LEU A 60 3.20 13.65 5.93
CA LEU A 60 2.24 12.87 6.75
C LEU A 60 1.18 13.77 7.40
N ARG A 61 1.58 14.94 7.91
CA ARG A 61 0.64 15.94 8.43
C ARG A 61 -0.30 16.44 7.33
N GLY A 62 0.23 16.77 6.16
CA GLY A 62 -0.54 17.18 5.00
C GLY A 62 -1.55 16.10 4.55
N SER A 63 -1.12 14.85 4.45
CA SER A 63 -2.00 13.71 4.13
C SER A 63 -3.10 13.53 5.15
N MET A 64 -2.81 13.69 6.45
CA MET A 64 -3.82 13.57 7.50
C MET A 64 -4.84 14.72 7.44
N VAL A 65 -4.41 15.93 7.06
CA VAL A 65 -5.31 17.05 6.80
C VAL A 65 -6.20 16.76 5.58
N GLU A 66 -5.64 16.17 4.52
CA GLU A 66 -6.41 15.84 3.31
C GLU A 66 -7.42 14.72 3.54
N ILE A 67 -7.06 13.70 4.32
CA ILE A 67 -8.00 12.64 4.71
C ILE A 67 -9.21 13.22 5.44
N ARG A 68 -9.03 14.29 6.23
CA ARG A 68 -10.16 14.98 6.90
C ARG A 68 -11.06 15.74 5.94
N LYS A 69 -10.59 16.07 4.74
CA LYS A 69 -11.40 16.69 3.69
C LYS A 69 -12.19 15.67 2.86
N VAL A 70 -11.91 14.37 3.03
CA VAL A 70 -12.67 13.32 2.36
C VAL A 70 -14.07 13.31 2.93
N VAL A 71 -15.02 13.77 2.10
CA VAL A 71 -16.44 13.64 2.39
C VAL A 71 -16.81 12.19 2.10
N TRP A 72 -17.06 11.43 3.16
CA TRP A 72 -17.52 10.06 3.02
C TRP A 72 -18.95 10.05 2.49
N PRO A 73 -19.24 9.21 1.47
CA PRO A 73 -20.56 9.18 0.85
C PRO A 73 -21.61 8.75 1.86
N THR A 74 -22.81 9.31 1.74
CA THR A 74 -23.95 8.88 2.56
C THR A 74 -24.39 7.47 2.15
N ARG A 75 -25.03 6.73 3.07
CA ARG A 75 -25.56 5.39 2.72
C ARG A 75 -26.46 5.42 1.49
N LYS A 76 -27.21 6.51 1.29
CA LYS A 76 -28.10 6.70 0.13
C LYS A 76 -27.32 6.79 -1.18
N GLU A 77 -26.27 7.61 -1.23
CA GLU A 77 -25.39 7.74 -2.41
C GLU A 77 -24.73 6.41 -2.76
N THR A 78 -24.16 5.72 -1.75
CA THR A 78 -23.53 4.40 -1.96
C THR A 78 -24.51 3.38 -2.52
N THR A 79 -25.74 3.32 -1.98
CA THR A 79 -26.75 2.41 -2.50
C THR A 79 -27.20 2.77 -3.91
N GLN A 80 -27.32 4.06 -4.24
CA GLN A 80 -27.73 4.51 -5.57
C GLN A 80 -26.68 4.15 -6.62
N THR A 81 -25.40 4.43 -6.35
CA THR A 81 -24.32 4.07 -7.27
C THR A 81 -24.21 2.55 -7.44
N THR A 82 -24.37 1.78 -6.36
CA THR A 82 -24.36 0.31 -6.44
C THR A 82 -25.53 -0.21 -7.27
N LEU A 83 -26.74 0.35 -7.10
CA LEU A 83 -27.92 -0.04 -7.86
C LEU A 83 -27.75 0.26 -9.36
N ILE A 84 -27.16 1.41 -9.71
CA ILE A 84 -26.85 1.76 -11.10
C ILE A 84 -25.93 0.71 -11.73
N VAL A 85 -24.87 0.31 -11.01
CA VAL A 85 -23.94 -0.73 -11.50
C VAL A 85 -24.65 -2.08 -11.66
N ILE A 86 -25.49 -2.47 -10.70
CA ILE A 86 -26.27 -3.72 -10.79
C ILE A 86 -27.17 -3.72 -12.03
N ILE A 87 -27.88 -2.62 -12.30
CA ILE A 87 -28.74 -2.49 -13.49
C ILE A 87 -27.91 -2.64 -14.76
N MET A 88 -26.75 -1.97 -14.84
CA MET A 88 -25.85 -2.07 -15.99
C MET A 88 -25.37 -3.51 -16.23
N VAL A 89 -25.00 -4.23 -15.17
CA VAL A 89 -24.57 -5.64 -15.26
C VAL A 89 -25.72 -6.55 -15.71
N ILE A 90 -26.94 -6.34 -15.23
CA ILE A 90 -28.12 -7.10 -15.66
C ILE A 90 -28.39 -6.90 -17.15
N ILE A 91 -28.34 -5.65 -17.62
CA ILE A 91 -28.55 -5.33 -19.05
C ILE A 91 -27.50 -6.03 -19.91
N MET A 92 -26.21 -5.94 -19.54
CA MET A 92 -25.14 -6.62 -20.26
C MET A 92 -25.30 -8.14 -20.23
N GLY A 93 -25.69 -8.71 -19.09
CA GLY A 93 -25.96 -10.15 -18.95
C GLY A 93 -27.09 -10.63 -19.86
N ILE A 94 -28.20 -9.89 -19.95
CA ILE A 94 -29.31 -10.20 -20.85
C ILE A 94 -28.87 -10.11 -22.31
N LEU A 95 -28.10 -9.08 -22.67
CA LEU A 95 -27.63 -8.87 -24.04
C LEU A 95 -26.72 -10.02 -24.49
N LEU A 96 -25.75 -10.40 -23.65
CA LEU A 96 -24.88 -11.54 -23.92
C LEU A 96 -25.67 -12.85 -24.00
N TRP A 97 -26.59 -13.09 -23.06
CA TRP A 97 -27.44 -14.28 -23.07
C TRP A 97 -28.28 -14.41 -24.35
N LEU A 98 -28.87 -13.30 -24.84
CA LEU A 98 -29.60 -13.28 -26.10
C LEU A 98 -28.69 -13.56 -27.29
N LEU A 99 -27.51 -12.96 -27.31
CA LEU A 99 -26.52 -13.20 -28.35
C LEU A 99 -26.07 -14.67 -28.36
N ASP A 100 -25.80 -15.26 -27.21
CA ASP A 100 -25.42 -16.67 -27.07
C ASP A 100 -26.53 -17.59 -27.59
N MET A 101 -27.80 -17.32 -27.23
CA MET A 101 -28.94 -18.08 -27.74
C MET A 101 -29.07 -17.98 -29.27
N PHE A 102 -28.89 -16.78 -29.82
CA PHE A 102 -28.93 -16.55 -31.26
C PHE A 102 -27.77 -17.27 -31.99
N LEU A 103 -26.55 -17.17 -31.46
CA LEU A 103 -25.38 -17.85 -32.00
C LEU A 103 -25.54 -19.38 -31.95
N LEU A 104 -26.01 -19.93 -30.82
CA LEU A 104 -26.28 -21.37 -30.69
C LEU A 104 -27.34 -21.85 -31.69
N TRP A 105 -28.40 -21.07 -31.90
CA TRP A 105 -29.41 -21.38 -32.91
C TRP A 105 -28.82 -21.38 -34.32
N ALA A 106 -28.04 -20.35 -34.68
CA ALA A 106 -27.39 -20.25 -35.97
C ALA A 106 -26.41 -21.41 -36.22
N VAL A 107 -25.61 -21.78 -35.21
CA VAL A 107 -24.70 -22.93 -35.28
C VAL A 107 -25.47 -24.23 -35.49
N ARG A 108 -26.55 -24.49 -34.73
CA ARG A 108 -27.36 -25.70 -34.90
C ARG A 108 -27.96 -25.82 -36.30
N LEU A 109 -28.42 -24.70 -36.85
CA LEU A 109 -28.95 -24.63 -38.22
C LEU A 109 -27.87 -24.97 -39.26
N LEU A 110 -26.67 -24.39 -39.13
CA LEU A 110 -25.56 -24.60 -40.08
C LEU A 110 -24.95 -26.00 -39.97
N THR A 111 -24.89 -26.57 -38.77
CA THR A 111 -24.28 -27.89 -38.54
C THR A 111 -25.25 -29.05 -38.81
N GLY A 112 -26.49 -28.76 -39.23
CA GLY A 112 -27.49 -29.78 -39.56
C GLY A 112 -27.98 -30.62 -38.37
N GLN A 113 -27.65 -30.24 -37.14
CA GLN A 113 -28.12 -30.91 -35.90
C GLN A 113 -29.55 -30.53 -35.52
N GLY A 114 -30.36 -30.10 -36.48
CA GLY A 114 -31.74 -29.67 -36.31
C GLY A 114 -32.75 -30.76 -36.70
N ALA A 115 -32.71 -31.89 -36.00
CA ALA A 115 -33.81 -32.82 -35.76
C ALA A 115 -33.57 -33.52 -34.42
#